data_AF-A0A497GQG9-F1
#
_entry.id   AF-A0A497GQG9-F1
#
_cell.length_a   1.000
_cell.length_b   1.000
_cell.length_c   1.000
_cell.angle_alpha   90.00
_cell.angle_beta   90.00
_cell.angle_gamma   90.00
#
_symmetry.space_group_name_H-M   'P 1'
#
loop_
_entity.id
_entity.type
_entity.pdbx_description
1 polymer ?
#
loop_
_entity_poly.entity_id
_entity_poly.type
_entity_poly.pdbx_seq_one_letter_code
_entity_poly.pdbx_strand_id
1 'polypeptide(L)'
;MPKELTSLIDSCSRCEVIDKPYVKFKVYEKWLPCQVKALIVMESPPPGLKKSFFYNTNSPDRLRRNLAFILRLARTGDEVIEWFRSRGLFITNAVKCRPLSRERVSIMAKNCKFILRREVELLKPEVIIAMGLTARRSIRALSLRSMVRIIELPHPNYIVRFRRDLIPHVRRIFHEVPSINSRSGKNIDIEGMHSGEGRRCSSDRSGACWPLSCAVLEKA
;
A
#
# COMPACT_ATOMS: atom_id res chain seq x y z
N MET A 1 10.59 18.01 -13.42
CA MET A 1 9.77 17.34 -12.40
C MET A 1 10.47 16.15 -11.71
N PRO A 2 10.94 15.07 -12.37
CA PRO A 2 11.57 13.93 -11.68
C PRO A 2 12.83 14.25 -10.86
N LYS A 3 13.64 15.19 -11.36
CA LYS A 3 14.87 15.65 -10.69
C LYS A 3 14.58 16.32 -9.35
N GLU A 4 13.53 17.14 -9.28
CA GLU A 4 13.18 17.88 -8.07
C GLU A 4 12.83 16.95 -6.90
N LEU A 5 11.95 15.95 -7.12
CA LEU A 5 11.59 14.98 -6.08
C LEU A 5 12.79 14.15 -5.64
N THR A 6 13.65 13.76 -6.60
CA THR A 6 14.86 13.00 -6.30
C THR A 6 15.81 13.82 -5.43
N SER A 7 16.09 15.08 -5.80
CA SER A 7 16.92 16.00 -5.03
C SER A 7 16.35 16.30 -3.64
N LEU A 8 15.02 16.43 -3.51
CA LEU A 8 14.36 16.66 -2.22
C LEU A 8 14.54 15.47 -1.27
N ILE A 9 14.47 14.24 -1.78
CA ILE A 9 14.73 13.05 -0.96
C ILE A 9 16.22 12.94 -0.64
N ASP A 10 17.08 13.19 -1.61
CA ASP A 10 18.54 13.04 -1.47
C ASP A 10 19.14 14.03 -0.47
N SER A 11 18.64 15.25 -0.42
CA SER A 11 19.05 16.27 0.56
C SER A 11 18.38 16.13 1.93
N CYS A 12 17.28 15.38 2.05
CA CYS A 12 16.54 15.27 3.32
C CYS A 12 17.34 14.53 4.40
N SER A 13 17.48 15.16 5.59
CA SER A 13 18.17 14.62 6.77
C SER A 13 17.29 14.50 8.01
N ARG A 14 15.95 14.62 7.88
CA ARG A 14 15.00 14.64 9.02
C ARG A 14 14.89 13.33 9.80
N CYS A 15 15.55 12.27 9.35
CA CYS A 15 15.47 10.93 9.94
C CYS A 15 16.83 10.25 9.81
N GLU A 16 17.14 9.41 10.79
CA GLU A 16 18.16 8.39 10.67
C GLU A 16 17.63 7.24 9.78
N VAL A 17 18.40 6.83 8.79
CA VAL A 17 17.95 5.91 7.73
C VAL A 17 19.08 4.96 7.33
N ILE A 18 18.72 3.79 6.81
CA ILE A 18 19.69 2.84 6.25
C ILE A 18 20.18 3.32 4.88
N ASP A 19 19.22 3.58 3.99
CA ASP A 19 19.48 4.12 2.66
C ASP A 19 18.25 4.90 2.15
N LYS A 20 18.39 5.47 0.95
CA LYS A 20 17.34 6.21 0.23
C LYS A 20 16.97 5.48 -1.06
N PRO A 21 16.11 4.44 -1.01
CA PRO A 21 15.81 3.59 -2.17
C PRO A 21 15.30 4.36 -3.39
N TYR A 22 14.55 5.44 -3.20
CA TYR A 22 14.06 6.26 -4.31
C TYR A 22 15.18 6.89 -5.14
N VAL A 23 16.26 7.33 -4.48
CA VAL A 23 17.45 7.87 -5.14
C VAL A 23 18.28 6.73 -5.74
N LYS A 24 18.61 5.74 -4.91
CA LYS A 24 19.44 4.58 -5.28
C LYS A 24 18.93 3.82 -6.50
N PHE A 25 17.61 3.65 -6.62
CA PHE A 25 16.99 2.94 -7.74
C PHE A 25 16.41 3.89 -8.80
N LYS A 26 16.72 5.19 -8.73
CA LYS A 26 16.29 6.22 -9.68
C LYS A 26 14.79 6.15 -9.99
N VAL A 27 13.97 6.04 -8.94
CA VAL A 27 12.56 5.63 -9.07
C VAL A 27 11.77 6.55 -9.99
N TYR A 28 11.90 7.87 -9.81
CA TYR A 28 11.18 8.85 -10.62
C TYR A 28 11.72 8.99 -12.05
N GLU A 29 13.00 8.69 -12.27
CA GLU A 29 13.62 8.75 -13.60
C GLU A 29 13.23 7.54 -14.45
N LYS A 30 13.21 6.35 -13.84
CA LYS A 30 12.99 5.09 -14.55
C LYS A 30 11.52 4.69 -14.69
N TRP A 31 10.73 4.90 -13.64
CA TRP A 31 9.44 4.22 -13.49
C TRP A 31 8.24 5.16 -13.45
N LEU A 32 8.46 6.47 -13.48
CA LEU A 32 7.38 7.42 -13.53
C LEU A 32 6.70 7.37 -14.90
N PRO A 33 5.36 7.23 -14.98
CA PRO A 33 4.65 7.31 -16.25
C PRO A 33 4.65 8.75 -16.79
N CYS A 34 4.41 8.92 -18.09
CA CYS A 34 4.30 10.26 -18.72
C CYS A 34 3.21 11.13 -18.07
N GLN A 35 2.11 10.50 -17.65
CA GLN A 35 1.04 11.12 -16.87
C GLN A 35 0.67 10.19 -15.71
N VAL A 36 0.62 10.74 -14.49
CA VAL A 36 0.18 10.01 -13.30
C VAL A 36 -1.33 10.18 -13.16
N LYS A 37 -2.10 9.21 -13.64
CA LYS A 37 -3.56 9.15 -13.45
C LYS A 37 -3.91 8.83 -12.00
N ALA A 38 -3.18 7.87 -11.40
CA ALA A 38 -3.34 7.57 -9.99
C ALA A 38 -2.01 7.35 -9.27
N LEU A 39 -1.94 7.93 -8.07
CA LEU A 39 -0.84 7.75 -7.14
C LEU A 39 -1.23 6.74 -6.07
N ILE A 40 -0.55 5.60 -6.07
CA ILE A 40 -0.80 4.52 -5.11
C ILE A 40 0.20 4.67 -3.97
N VAL A 41 -0.28 4.97 -2.77
CA VAL A 41 0.57 5.26 -1.62
C VAL A 41 0.59 4.05 -0.69
N MET A 42 1.78 3.51 -0.48
CA MET A 42 2.09 2.41 0.42
C MET A 42 2.79 2.95 1.69
N GLU A 43 3.27 2.06 2.56
CA GLU A 43 3.87 2.45 3.84
C GLU A 43 5.30 3.00 3.69
N SER A 44 6.27 2.14 3.40
CA SER A 44 7.71 2.44 3.41
C SER A 44 8.48 1.37 2.63
N PRO A 45 9.73 1.62 2.24
CA PRO A 45 10.66 0.54 1.93
C PRO A 45 10.78 -0.43 3.12
N PRO A 46 10.96 -1.75 2.89
CA PRO A 46 11.05 -2.73 3.96
C PRO A 46 12.09 -2.34 5.04
N PRO A 47 11.71 -2.24 6.32
CA PRO A 47 12.63 -1.91 7.40
C PRO A 47 13.78 -2.92 7.57
N GLY A 48 14.89 -2.46 8.14
CA GLY A 48 16.11 -3.24 8.35
C GLY A 48 16.92 -3.39 7.06
N LEU A 49 17.99 -4.20 7.09
CA LEU A 49 18.96 -4.31 5.99
C LEU A 49 18.46 -5.11 4.75
N LYS A 50 17.14 -5.26 4.59
CA LYS A 50 16.55 -6.07 3.52
C LYS A 50 16.83 -5.44 2.16
N LYS A 51 17.36 -6.19 1.19
CA LYS A 51 17.55 -5.70 -0.18
C LYS A 51 16.22 -5.54 -0.94
N SER A 52 15.17 -6.23 -0.51
CA SER A 52 13.83 -6.15 -1.11
C SER A 52 13.31 -4.71 -1.09
N PHE A 53 12.85 -4.26 -2.24
CA PHE A 53 12.17 -2.99 -2.47
C PHE A 53 11.41 -3.11 -3.79
N PHE A 54 10.23 -2.51 -3.90
CA PHE A 54 9.35 -2.68 -5.07
C PHE A 54 10.06 -2.43 -6.41
N TYR A 55 10.86 -1.36 -6.48
CA TYR A 55 11.63 -0.96 -7.67
C TYR A 55 13.04 -1.57 -7.76
N ASN A 56 13.45 -2.40 -6.80
CA ASN A 56 14.67 -3.20 -6.95
C ASN A 56 14.33 -4.47 -7.72
N THR A 57 14.51 -4.44 -9.04
CA THR A 57 14.22 -5.58 -9.94
C THR A 57 15.22 -6.72 -9.79
N ASN A 58 16.42 -6.43 -9.28
CA ASN A 58 17.49 -7.40 -9.03
C ASN A 58 17.30 -8.21 -7.73
N SER A 59 16.19 -8.01 -7.01
CA SER A 59 15.86 -8.75 -5.79
C SER A 59 14.41 -9.19 -5.83
N PRO A 60 14.09 -10.39 -5.29
CA PRO A 60 12.72 -10.76 -5.00
C PRO A 60 12.09 -9.75 -4.03
N ASP A 61 10.83 -9.40 -4.28
CA ASP A 61 10.07 -8.49 -3.44
C ASP A 61 8.66 -9.08 -3.15
N ARG A 62 8.25 -9.03 -1.88
CA ARG A 62 6.96 -9.62 -1.46
C ARG A 62 5.77 -8.80 -1.94
N LEU A 63 5.89 -7.47 -1.96
CA LEU A 63 4.83 -6.60 -2.45
C LEU A 63 4.62 -6.84 -3.95
N ARG A 64 5.70 -6.88 -4.74
CA ARG A 64 5.65 -7.17 -6.18
C ARG A 64 4.98 -8.53 -6.46
N ARG A 65 5.37 -9.59 -5.74
CA ARG A 65 4.73 -10.93 -5.88
C ARG A 65 3.24 -10.94 -5.53
N ASN A 66 2.85 -10.23 -4.47
CA ASN A 66 1.46 -10.18 -4.04
C ASN A 66 0.60 -9.34 -4.99
N LEU A 67 1.13 -8.25 -5.54
CA LEU A 67 0.46 -7.46 -6.57
C LEU A 67 0.29 -8.28 -7.86
N ALA A 68 1.31 -9.01 -8.31
CA ALA A 68 1.18 -9.95 -9.43
C ALA A 68 0.05 -10.95 -9.21
N PHE A 69 -0.04 -11.53 -8.01
CA PHE A 69 -1.10 -12.47 -7.66
C PHE A 69 -2.50 -11.82 -7.66
N ILE A 70 -2.64 -10.63 -7.08
CA ILE A 70 -3.92 -9.89 -7.05
C ILE A 70 -4.38 -9.56 -8.47
N LEU A 71 -3.45 -9.12 -9.32
CA LEU A 71 -3.69 -8.65 -10.68
C LEU A 71 -3.73 -9.79 -11.72
N ARG A 72 -3.41 -11.03 -11.32
CA ARG A 72 -3.25 -12.19 -12.22
C ARG A 72 -2.23 -11.95 -13.33
N LEU A 73 -1.11 -11.32 -12.99
CA LEU A 73 0.03 -11.13 -13.89
C LEU A 73 1.01 -12.29 -13.78
N ALA A 74 1.83 -12.49 -14.81
CA ALA A 74 2.94 -13.41 -14.72
C ALA A 74 3.97 -12.89 -13.69
N ARG A 75 4.74 -13.82 -13.10
CA ARG A 75 5.54 -13.58 -11.88
C ARG A 75 6.98 -13.13 -12.15
N THR A 76 7.24 -12.49 -13.29
CA THR A 76 8.62 -12.27 -13.76
C THR A 76 9.03 -10.80 -13.75
N GLY A 77 10.21 -10.54 -13.16
CA GLY A 77 10.95 -9.29 -13.33
C GLY A 77 10.22 -8.01 -12.92
N ASP A 78 10.20 -7.07 -13.85
CA ASP A 78 9.63 -5.72 -13.81
C ASP A 78 8.22 -5.63 -14.39
N GLU A 79 7.64 -6.73 -14.89
CA GLU A 79 6.32 -6.77 -15.54
C GLU A 79 5.22 -6.11 -14.71
N VAL A 80 5.20 -6.33 -13.40
CA VAL A 80 4.24 -5.67 -12.50
C VAL A 80 4.43 -4.16 -12.50
N ILE A 81 5.69 -3.69 -12.49
CA ILE A 81 6.01 -2.26 -12.48
C ILE A 81 5.59 -1.63 -13.81
N GLU A 82 5.92 -2.28 -14.92
CA GLU A 82 5.54 -1.85 -16.27
C GLU A 82 4.01 -1.91 -16.50
N TRP A 83 3.32 -2.86 -15.88
CA TRP A 83 1.86 -2.93 -15.90
C TRP A 83 1.23 -1.68 -15.26
N PHE A 84 1.75 -1.24 -14.11
CA PHE A 84 1.30 0.00 -13.46
C PHE A 84 1.68 1.22 -14.31
N ARG A 85 2.94 1.31 -14.74
CA ARG A 85 3.46 2.45 -15.51
C ARG A 85 2.70 2.66 -16.82
N SER A 86 2.48 1.60 -17.61
CA SER A 86 1.73 1.67 -18.88
C SER A 86 0.28 2.14 -18.72
N ARG A 87 -0.27 2.09 -17.50
CA ARG A 87 -1.64 2.54 -17.17
C ARG A 87 -1.69 3.92 -16.51
N GLY A 88 -0.57 4.62 -16.42
CA GLY A 88 -0.48 5.90 -15.71
C GLY A 88 -0.63 5.74 -14.19
N LEU A 89 -0.38 4.55 -13.66
CA LEU A 89 -0.43 4.27 -12.23
C LEU A 89 1.01 4.29 -11.69
N PHE A 90 1.21 4.97 -10.57
CA PHE A 90 2.54 5.07 -9.96
C PHE A 90 2.49 4.69 -8.48
N ILE A 91 3.30 3.70 -8.09
CA ILE A 91 3.40 3.28 -6.69
C ILE A 91 4.44 4.12 -5.98
N THR A 92 4.05 4.70 -4.87
CA THR A 92 4.93 5.44 -3.97
C THR A 92 4.70 5.03 -2.52
N ASN A 93 5.46 5.61 -1.59
CA ASN A 93 5.40 5.32 -0.15
C ASN A 93 5.17 6.61 0.63
N ALA A 94 4.49 6.51 1.77
CA ALA A 94 4.43 7.59 2.75
C ALA A 94 5.82 7.96 3.31
N VAL A 95 6.72 6.97 3.40
CA VAL A 95 8.13 7.15 3.78
C VAL A 95 9.02 6.84 2.58
N LYS A 96 9.90 7.77 2.17
CA LYS A 96 10.80 7.56 1.02
C LYS A 96 12.11 6.85 1.34
N CYS A 97 12.54 6.87 2.61
CA CYS A 97 13.79 6.27 3.05
C CYS A 97 13.57 4.94 3.75
N ARG A 98 14.60 4.09 3.81
CA ARG A 98 14.51 2.79 4.47
C ARG A 98 14.63 2.95 6.00
N PRO A 99 13.58 2.57 6.77
CA PRO A 99 13.63 2.64 8.22
C PRO A 99 14.61 1.64 8.83
N LEU A 100 15.26 2.01 9.93
CA LEU A 100 16.06 1.09 10.74
C LEU A 100 15.22 -0.08 11.27
N SER A 101 14.01 0.24 11.75
CA SER A 101 13.08 -0.72 12.34
C SER A 101 11.63 -0.34 12.02
N ARG A 102 10.68 -1.22 12.34
CA ARG A 102 9.25 -1.00 12.04
C ARG A 102 8.66 0.12 12.89
N GLU A 103 9.13 0.25 14.12
CA GLU A 103 8.68 1.24 15.11
C GLU A 103 8.94 2.68 14.61
N ARG A 104 10.03 2.86 13.86
CA ARG A 104 10.42 4.15 13.27
C ARG A 104 9.52 4.60 12.13
N VAL A 105 8.78 3.71 11.48
CA VAL A 105 7.94 4.05 10.32
C VAL A 105 6.95 5.16 10.64
N SER A 106 6.32 5.13 11.81
CA SER A 106 5.27 6.09 12.17
C SER A 106 5.81 7.54 12.28
N ILE A 107 6.96 7.72 12.93
CA ILE A 107 7.60 9.03 13.06
C ILE A 107 8.22 9.48 11.72
N MET A 108 8.81 8.55 10.97
CA MET A 108 9.34 8.85 9.64
C MET A 108 8.23 9.29 8.67
N ALA A 109 7.03 8.70 8.75
CA ALA A 109 5.90 9.08 7.92
C ALA A 109 5.41 10.51 8.24
N LYS A 110 5.45 10.92 9.52
CA LYS A 110 5.18 12.32 9.91
C LYS A 110 6.25 13.24 9.32
N ASN A 111 7.52 12.89 9.47
CA ASN A 111 8.64 13.71 9.00
C ASN A 111 8.68 13.82 7.48
N CYS A 112 8.26 12.78 6.75
CA CYS A 112 8.28 12.70 5.28
C CYS A 112 7.03 13.32 4.62
N LYS A 113 6.06 13.80 5.42
CA LYS A 113 4.80 14.40 4.94
C LYS A 113 5.01 15.53 3.93
N PHE A 114 6.04 16.36 4.10
CA PHE A 114 6.34 17.46 3.16
C PHE A 114 6.75 16.95 1.77
N ILE A 115 7.51 15.85 1.71
CA ILE A 115 7.90 15.21 0.45
C ILE A 115 6.67 14.60 -0.22
N LEU A 116 5.83 13.88 0.56
CA LEU A 116 4.60 13.30 0.03
C LEU A 116 3.64 14.39 -0.48
N ARG A 117 3.52 15.52 0.22
CA ARG A 117 2.74 16.67 -0.26
C ARG A 117 3.28 17.19 -1.59
N ARG A 118 4.59 17.45 -1.65
CA ARG A 118 5.24 17.96 -2.86
C ARG A 118 5.10 16.99 -4.04
N GLU A 119 5.17 15.69 -3.77
CA GLU A 119 4.92 14.65 -4.78
C GLU A 119 3.49 14.74 -5.33
N VAL A 120 2.47 14.89 -4.48
CA VAL A 120 1.09 15.08 -4.94
C VAL A 120 0.93 16.37 -5.77
N GLU A 121 1.50 17.48 -5.31
CA GLU A 121 1.43 18.78 -6.00
C GLU A 121 2.07 18.76 -7.40
N LEU A 122 3.20 18.07 -7.51
CA LEU A 122 3.95 17.97 -8.77
C LEU A 122 3.29 16.97 -9.73
N LEU A 123 2.91 15.80 -9.22
CA LEU A 123 2.35 14.73 -10.05
C LEU A 123 0.89 14.95 -10.43
N LYS A 124 0.16 15.77 -9.65
CA LYS A 124 -1.26 16.12 -9.86
C LYS A 124 -2.14 14.91 -10.21
N PRO A 125 -2.11 13.83 -9.40
CA PRO A 125 -2.92 12.65 -9.70
C PRO A 125 -4.40 12.96 -9.63
N GLU A 126 -5.21 12.30 -10.46
CA GLU A 126 -6.67 12.39 -10.41
C GLU A 126 -7.25 11.57 -9.24
N VAL A 127 -6.53 10.50 -8.87
CA VAL A 127 -6.90 9.59 -7.78
C VAL A 127 -5.68 9.26 -6.92
N ILE A 128 -5.87 9.24 -5.61
CA ILE A 128 -4.92 8.66 -4.66
C ILE A 128 -5.49 7.37 -4.10
N ILE A 129 -4.73 6.28 -4.20
CA ILE A 129 -5.07 4.99 -3.60
C ILE A 129 -4.16 4.76 -2.38
N ALA A 130 -4.68 4.97 -1.18
CA ALA A 130 -3.93 4.78 0.07
C ALA A 130 -4.06 3.34 0.57
N MET A 131 -2.98 2.56 0.52
CA MET A 131 -2.98 1.15 0.88
C MET A 131 -2.30 0.88 2.23
N GLY A 132 -3.10 0.46 3.21
CA GLY A 132 -2.65 0.18 4.57
C GLY A 132 -2.72 1.38 5.52
N LEU A 133 -2.57 1.12 6.82
CA LEU A 133 -2.83 2.09 7.88
C LEU A 133 -1.94 3.34 7.78
N THR A 134 -0.64 3.14 7.55
CA THR A 134 0.32 4.26 7.46
C THR A 134 0.00 5.16 6.27
N ALA A 135 -0.25 4.59 5.09
CA ALA A 135 -0.61 5.35 3.90
C ALA A 135 -1.91 6.15 4.11
N ARG A 136 -2.95 5.52 4.67
CA ARG A 136 -4.23 6.17 4.99
C ARG A 136 -4.03 7.36 5.93
N ARG A 137 -3.28 7.18 7.02
CA ARG A 137 -2.97 8.26 7.98
C ARG A 137 -2.18 9.40 7.33
N SER A 138 -1.17 9.09 6.52
CA SER A 138 -0.37 10.10 5.83
C SER A 138 -1.21 10.91 4.84
N ILE A 139 -2.09 10.27 4.07
CA ILE A 139 -2.95 10.96 3.11
C ILE A 139 -4.04 11.78 3.79
N ARG A 140 -4.71 11.24 4.82
CA ARG A 140 -5.67 12.01 5.62
C ARG A 140 -5.03 13.26 6.23
N ALA A 141 -3.79 13.16 6.72
CA ALA A 141 -3.07 14.29 7.30
C ALA A 141 -2.74 15.41 6.29
N LEU A 142 -2.74 15.14 4.98
CA LEU A 142 -2.49 16.16 3.96
C LEU A 142 -3.71 17.03 3.64
N SER A 143 -4.90 16.66 4.14
CA SER A 143 -6.16 17.41 3.92
C SER A 143 -6.49 17.65 2.44
N LEU A 144 -6.22 16.65 1.58
CA LEU A 144 -6.36 16.75 0.12
C LEU A 144 -7.78 16.48 -0.41
N ARG A 145 -8.76 16.21 0.46
CA ARG A 145 -10.07 15.65 0.08
C ARG A 145 -10.86 16.54 -0.89
N SER A 146 -10.63 17.85 -0.90
CA SER A 146 -11.27 18.77 -1.84
C SER A 146 -10.60 18.82 -3.22
N MET A 147 -9.38 18.27 -3.36
CA MET A 147 -8.56 18.41 -4.57
C MET A 147 -8.42 17.12 -5.37
N VAL A 148 -8.50 15.96 -4.70
CA VAL A 148 -8.25 14.66 -5.33
C VAL A 148 -9.16 13.59 -4.73
N ARG A 149 -9.64 12.69 -5.57
CA ARG A 149 -10.42 11.53 -5.09
C ARG A 149 -9.51 10.57 -4.35
N ILE A 150 -9.91 10.13 -3.16
CA ILE A 150 -9.14 9.21 -2.33
C ILE A 150 -9.88 7.86 -2.23
N ILE A 151 -9.15 6.78 -2.47
CA ILE A 151 -9.61 5.40 -2.26
C ILE A 151 -8.72 4.77 -1.19
N GLU A 152 -9.32 4.23 -0.14
CA GLU A 152 -8.58 3.57 0.95
C GLU A 152 -8.73 2.05 0.85
N LEU A 153 -7.61 1.34 0.79
CA LEU A 153 -7.60 -0.12 0.68
C LEU A 153 -6.67 -0.74 1.75
N PRO A 154 -6.88 -2.02 2.13
CA PRO A 154 -5.91 -2.74 2.94
C PRO A 154 -4.60 -2.95 2.17
N HIS A 155 -3.49 -3.11 2.88
CA HIS A 155 -2.19 -3.36 2.26
C HIS A 155 -2.21 -4.71 1.48
N PRO A 156 -1.57 -4.84 0.29
CA PRO A 156 -1.59 -6.08 -0.49
C PRO A 156 -1.15 -7.32 0.27
N ASN A 157 -0.10 -7.22 1.09
CA ASN A 157 0.34 -8.31 1.98
C ASN A 157 -0.76 -8.77 2.97
N TYR A 158 -1.60 -7.86 3.44
CA TYR A 158 -2.72 -8.19 4.32
C TYR A 158 -3.85 -8.84 3.54
N ILE A 159 -4.18 -8.33 2.35
CA ILE A 159 -5.19 -8.91 1.44
C ILE A 159 -4.86 -10.37 1.14
N VAL A 160 -3.65 -10.65 0.64
CA VAL A 160 -3.27 -12.02 0.25
C VAL A 160 -3.22 -12.97 1.46
N ARG A 161 -2.87 -12.47 2.65
CA ARG A 161 -2.72 -13.28 3.86
C ARG A 161 -4.03 -13.52 4.61
N PHE A 162 -4.92 -12.53 4.65
CA PHE A 162 -6.07 -12.53 5.57
C PHE A 162 -7.40 -12.15 4.93
N ARG A 163 -7.39 -11.51 3.75
CA ARG A 163 -8.61 -10.98 3.11
C ARG A 163 -8.63 -11.27 1.61
N ARG A 164 -8.49 -12.54 1.24
CA ARG A 164 -8.49 -12.97 -0.18
C ARG A 164 -9.82 -12.70 -0.88
N ASP A 165 -10.90 -12.61 -0.10
CA ASP A 165 -12.23 -12.16 -0.53
C ASP A 165 -12.20 -10.78 -1.21
N LEU A 166 -11.26 -9.89 -0.82
CA LEU A 166 -11.13 -8.56 -1.40
C LEU A 166 -10.38 -8.53 -2.75
N ILE A 167 -9.74 -9.63 -3.16
CA ILE A 167 -8.91 -9.65 -4.37
C ILE A 167 -9.68 -9.26 -5.65
N PRO A 168 -10.89 -9.80 -5.92
CA PRO A 168 -11.65 -9.39 -7.11
C PRO A 168 -11.95 -7.90 -7.13
N HIS A 169 -12.31 -7.32 -5.98
CA HIS A 169 -12.63 -5.90 -5.85
C HIS A 169 -11.39 -5.01 -6.06
N VAL A 170 -10.28 -5.32 -5.40
CA VAL A 170 -9.02 -4.55 -5.53
C VAL A 170 -8.49 -4.61 -6.95
N ARG A 171 -8.55 -5.79 -7.60
CA ARG A 171 -8.18 -5.93 -9.00
C ARG A 171 -9.04 -5.05 -9.90
N ARG A 172 -10.36 -5.10 -9.73
CA ARG A 172 -11.29 -4.24 -10.49
C ARG A 172 -10.91 -2.77 -10.38
N ILE A 173 -10.64 -2.26 -9.17
CA ILE A 173 -10.19 -0.89 -8.95
C ILE A 173 -8.96 -0.56 -9.79
N PHE A 174 -7.91 -1.38 -9.75
CA PHE A 174 -6.69 -1.09 -10.52
C PHE A 174 -6.91 -1.11 -12.04
N HIS A 175 -7.85 -1.91 -12.54
CA HIS A 175 -8.20 -1.92 -13.97
C HIS A 175 -9.07 -0.73 -14.38
N GLU A 176 -9.96 -0.26 -13.50
CA GLU A 176 -10.95 0.79 -13.83
C GLU A 176 -10.43 2.20 -13.57
N VAL A 177 -9.55 2.39 -12.58
CA VAL A 177 -9.02 3.72 -12.20
C VAL A 177 -8.48 4.55 -13.38
N PRO A 178 -7.77 3.97 -14.37
CA PRO A 178 -7.34 4.71 -15.56
C PRO A 178 -8.46 5.28 -16.45
N SER A 179 -9.71 4.84 -16.25
CA SER A 179 -10.89 5.12 -17.08
C SER A 179 -11.96 5.93 -16.34
N ILE A 180 -11.77 6.26 -15.06
CA ILE A 180 -12.78 6.97 -14.29
C ILE A 180 -12.73 8.47 -14.61
N ASN A 181 -13.70 8.94 -15.41
CA ASN A 181 -13.92 10.36 -15.64
C ASN A 181 -14.15 11.10 -14.30
N SER A 182 -13.44 12.22 -14.16
CA SER A 182 -13.35 13.12 -12.99
C SER A 182 -14.65 13.76 -12.48
N ARG A 183 -15.83 13.31 -12.94
CA ARG A 183 -17.13 13.95 -12.66
C ARG A 183 -17.99 13.33 -11.56
N SER A 184 -17.54 12.30 -10.83
CA SER A 184 -18.32 11.74 -9.72
C SER A 184 -17.46 11.52 -8.46
N GLY A 185 -17.35 12.57 -7.66
CA GLY A 185 -16.71 12.55 -6.33
C GLY A 185 -17.55 11.84 -5.27
N LYS A 186 -17.77 10.53 -5.41
CA LYS A 186 -18.24 9.70 -4.28
C LYS A 186 -17.05 8.97 -3.67
N ASN A 187 -16.78 9.26 -2.41
CA ASN A 187 -15.82 8.49 -1.60
C ASN A 187 -16.37 7.06 -1.46
N ILE A 188 -15.55 6.06 -1.80
CA ILE A 188 -15.84 4.66 -1.49
C ILE A 188 -15.14 4.37 -0.16
N ASP A 189 -15.83 4.64 0.94
CA ASP A 189 -15.39 4.26 2.26
C ASP A 189 -15.76 2.78 2.50
N ILE A 190 -14.76 1.91 2.50
CA ILE A 190 -14.91 0.51 2.97
C ILE A 190 -14.66 0.49 4.49
N GLU A 191 -15.42 1.30 5.24
CA GLU A 191 -15.46 1.26 6.71
C GLU A 191 -16.82 0.71 7.15
N GLY A 192 -16.95 -0.62 7.16
CA GLY A 192 -18.22 -1.28 7.52
C GLY A 192 -18.13 -2.73 7.97
N MET A 193 -16.98 -3.22 8.46
CA MET A 193 -16.85 -4.62 8.94
C MET A 193 -15.99 -4.75 10.21
N HIS A 194 -16.00 -3.75 11.09
CA HIS A 194 -15.41 -3.86 12.43
C HIS A 194 -16.40 -3.44 13.52
N SER A 195 -17.39 -4.30 13.76
CA SER A 195 -18.10 -4.40 15.03
C SER A 195 -18.37 -5.88 15.31
N GLY A 196 -17.30 -6.62 15.61
CA GLY A 196 -17.41 -7.87 16.35
C GLY A 196 -17.24 -7.52 17.82
N GLU A 197 -18.36 -7.23 18.50
CA GLU A 197 -18.39 -7.03 19.94
C GLU A 197 -17.74 -8.22 20.64
N GLY A 198 -16.76 -7.91 21.49
CA GLY A 198 -16.20 -8.86 22.43
C GLY A 198 -17.30 -9.34 23.37
N ARG A 199 -17.71 -10.60 23.22
CA ARG A 199 -18.41 -11.31 24.28
C ARG A 199 -17.42 -11.52 25.42
N ARG A 200 -17.62 -10.76 26.49
CA ARG A 200 -17.15 -11.07 27.85
C ARG A 200 -17.62 -12.47 28.20
N CYS A 201 -16.69 -13.39 28.47
CA CYS A 201 -16.99 -14.54 29.30
C CYS A 201 -16.97 -14.06 30.76
N SER A 202 -18.15 -13.77 31.28
CA SER A 202 -18.40 -13.69 32.72
C SER A 202 -18.50 -15.11 33.28
N SER A 203 -17.84 -15.32 34.41
CA SER A 203 -17.99 -16.43 35.34
C SER A 203 -19.47 -16.66 35.71
N ASP A 204 -19.96 -17.89 35.63
CA ASP A 204 -20.35 -18.69 36.80
C ASP A 204 -21.10 -19.99 36.43
N ARG A 205 -20.70 -21.04 37.15
CA ARG A 205 -21.38 -22.25 37.65
C ARG A 205 -22.56 -22.92 36.90
N SER A 206 -22.36 -24.24 36.77
CA SER A 206 -23.31 -25.37 36.95
C SER A 206 -24.36 -25.68 35.88
N GLY A 207 -24.25 -26.90 35.32
CA GLY A 207 -25.40 -27.75 34.96
C GLY A 207 -25.42 -28.30 33.53
N ALA A 208 -25.05 -29.59 33.38
CA ALA A 208 -25.44 -30.64 32.41
C ALA A 208 -25.86 -30.25 30.96
N CYS A 209 -25.52 -30.96 29.88
CA CYS A 209 -25.47 -32.41 29.68
C CYS A 209 -24.75 -32.74 28.34
N TRP A 210 -24.14 -33.93 28.27
CA TRP A 210 -23.56 -34.62 27.10
C TRP A 210 -24.68 -35.18 26.16
N PRO A 211 -24.44 -35.80 24.96
CA PRO A 211 -23.19 -36.43 24.48
C PRO A 211 -22.80 -36.29 22.99
N LEU A 212 -21.50 -36.52 22.78
CA LEU A 212 -20.79 -37.30 21.73
C LEU A 212 -21.51 -37.73 20.44
N SER A 213 -20.84 -37.48 19.30
CA SER A 213 -20.42 -38.41 18.22
C SER A 213 -20.29 -37.60 16.92
N CYS A 214 -19.32 -37.75 16.01
CA CYS A 214 -18.33 -38.78 15.74
C CYS A 214 -16.99 -38.11 15.39
N ALA A 215 -15.90 -38.62 15.98
CA ALA A 215 -14.61 -38.72 15.28
C ALA A 215 -14.72 -39.93 14.31
N VAL A 216 -13.99 -40.00 13.20
CA VAL A 216 -12.64 -40.60 13.14
C VAL A 216 -12.29 -40.79 11.65
N LEU A 217 -11.04 -40.43 11.29
CA LEU A 217 -10.01 -41.13 10.47
C LEU A 217 -10.44 -41.93 9.22
N GLU A 218 -9.66 -42.27 8.21
CA GLU A 218 -8.31 -42.04 7.66
C GLU A 218 -8.30 -42.97 6.41
N LYS A 219 -7.48 -42.65 5.41
CA LYS A 219 -6.81 -43.58 4.47
C LYS A 219 -7.68 -44.55 3.63
N ALA A 220 -7.80 -44.26 2.33
CA ALA A 220 -6.98 -44.84 1.25
C ALA A 220 -7.30 -44.09 -0.05
#